data_AF-A0A7X8IC33-F1
#
_entry.id   AF-A0A7X8IC33-F1
#
_cell.length_a   1.000
_cell.length_b   1.000
_cell.length_c   1.000
_cell.angle_alpha   90.00
_cell.angle_beta   90.00
_cell.angle_gamma   90.00
#
_symmetry.space_group_name_H-M   'P 1'
#
loop_
_entity.id
_entity.type
_entity.pdbx_description
1 polymer ?
#
loop_
_entity_poly.entity_id
_entity_poly.type
_entity_poly.pdbx_seq_one_letter_code
_entity_poly.pdbx_strand_id
1 'polypeptide(L)'
;MDSDKKISSAVINRLPRYFRYLGDLLESDITRISSKELSAKMNITASQIRQDLNNFGGFGQQGYGYNVEYLYNEIKKILGLDKFYNMIVVGGGNIGQALVNYTNFEKRGFVIKAVFDVNPRLVGMTIRGVGVYDVDQMEDFVKNNNIDVAILTLPRSQAVKVAKNLAKWGIKGIWNFSHVDLQVSEDVVVENVHLTDSLMTLLYKINEMYSEESDLHQLHQGLPVRPVMQDTEEEQQNE
;
A
#
# COMPACT_ATOMS: atom_id res chain seq x y z
N MET A 1 19.59 13.89 -21.88
CA MET A 1 18.51 13.03 -21.36
C MET A 1 18.46 13.32 -19.88
N ASP A 2 17.35 13.90 -19.41
CA ASP A 2 17.25 14.52 -18.09
C ASP A 2 17.14 13.42 -17.01
N SER A 3 18.29 12.91 -16.57
CA SER A 3 18.41 11.98 -15.45
C SER A 3 18.34 12.77 -14.14
N ASP A 4 17.49 12.31 -13.23
CA ASP A 4 17.36 12.71 -11.80
C ASP A 4 16.19 13.61 -11.40
N LYS A 5 15.03 13.51 -12.06
CA LYS A 5 13.77 13.86 -11.38
C LYS A 5 13.31 12.68 -10.51
N LYS A 6 13.69 12.69 -9.23
CA LYS A 6 13.17 11.75 -8.23
C LYS A 6 11.64 11.92 -8.14
N ILE A 7 10.91 10.91 -8.59
CA ILE A 7 9.43 10.91 -8.59
C ILE A 7 8.95 10.90 -7.14
N SER A 8 7.95 11.73 -6.82
CA SER A 8 7.47 11.82 -5.44
C SER A 8 6.72 10.55 -5.02
N SER A 9 6.84 10.19 -3.74
CA SER A 9 6.13 9.05 -3.15
C SER A 9 4.61 9.18 -3.34
N ALA A 10 4.06 10.39 -3.28
CA ALA A 10 2.64 10.64 -3.54
C ALA A 10 2.21 10.21 -4.96
N VAL A 11 3.06 10.40 -5.98
CA VAL A 11 2.78 9.95 -7.35
C VAL A 11 2.86 8.42 -7.43
N ILE A 12 3.92 7.83 -6.86
CA ILE A 12 4.12 6.38 -6.82
C ILE A 12 2.93 5.68 -6.15
N ASN A 13 2.47 6.19 -5.01
CA ASN A 13 1.34 5.64 -4.26
C ASN A 13 0.00 5.74 -5.01
N ARG A 14 -0.12 6.58 -6.04
CA ARG A 14 -1.32 6.65 -6.89
C ARG A 14 -1.28 5.68 -8.07
N LEU A 15 -0.10 5.19 -8.49
CA LEU A 15 0.04 4.27 -9.63
C LEU A 15 -0.80 2.98 -9.52
N PRO A 16 -0.82 2.26 -8.38
CA PRO A 16 -1.67 1.06 -8.24
C PRO A 16 -3.15 1.38 -8.43
N ARG A 17 -3.57 2.61 -8.08
CA ARG A 17 -4.94 3.06 -8.27
C ARG A 17 -5.23 3.31 -9.75
N TYR A 18 -4.36 4.00 -10.48
CA TYR A 18 -4.50 4.13 -11.95
C TYR A 18 -4.62 2.76 -12.61
N PHE A 19 -3.73 1.83 -12.26
CA PHE A 19 -3.73 0.47 -12.80
C PHE A 19 -5.05 -0.26 -12.58
N ARG A 20 -5.63 -0.16 -11.38
CA ARG A 20 -6.93 -0.76 -11.06
C ARG A 20 -8.05 -0.19 -11.93
N TYR A 21 -8.24 1.13 -11.94
CA TYR A 21 -9.32 1.74 -12.71
C TYR A 21 -9.16 1.53 -14.22
N LEU A 22 -7.92 1.55 -14.74
CA LEU A 22 -7.66 1.22 -16.14
C LEU A 22 -8.00 -0.24 -16.46
N GLY A 23 -7.74 -1.17 -15.52
CA GLY A 23 -8.18 -2.55 -15.63
C GLY A 23 -9.71 -2.67 -15.72
N ASP A 24 -10.43 -1.97 -14.85
CA ASP A 24 -11.91 -1.97 -14.88
C ASP A 24 -12.47 -1.43 -16.22
N LEU A 25 -11.79 -0.45 -16.82
CA LEU A 25 -12.14 0.10 -18.13
C LEU A 25 -11.87 -0.90 -19.27
N LEU A 26 -10.77 -1.66 -19.20
CA LEU A 26 -10.48 -2.72 -20.15
C LEU A 26 -11.51 -3.85 -20.09
N GLU A 27 -11.90 -4.27 -18.89
CA GLU A 27 -12.96 -5.26 -18.69
C GLU A 27 -14.32 -4.78 -19.21
N SER A 28 -14.50 -3.47 -19.36
CA SER A 28 -15.70 -2.84 -19.90
C SER A 28 -15.58 -2.46 -21.39
N ASP A 29 -14.56 -2.96 -22.11
CA ASP A 29 -14.28 -2.68 -23.52
C ASP A 29 -14.11 -1.18 -23.85
N ILE A 30 -13.74 -0.35 -22.87
CA ILE A 30 -13.51 1.08 -23.07
C ILE A 30 -12.09 1.28 -23.63
N THR A 31 -12.00 1.75 -24.87
CA THR A 31 -10.73 1.91 -25.59
C THR A 31 -10.02 3.24 -25.30
N ARG A 32 -10.78 4.27 -24.92
CA ARG A 32 -10.25 5.62 -24.66
C ARG A 32 -10.87 6.27 -23.45
N ILE A 33 -10.09 7.11 -22.76
CA ILE A 33 -10.57 7.92 -21.66
C ILE A 33 -9.86 9.28 -21.60
N SER A 34 -10.58 10.35 -21.30
CA SER A 34 -9.99 11.66 -21.03
C SER A 34 -9.53 11.80 -19.58
N SER A 35 -8.61 12.74 -19.29
CA SER A 35 -8.24 13.06 -17.91
C SER A 35 -9.44 13.54 -17.08
N LYS A 36 -10.45 14.13 -17.72
CA LYS A 36 -11.68 14.63 -17.06
C LYS A 36 -12.57 13.47 -16.61
N GLU A 37 -12.75 12.46 -17.45
CA GLU A 37 -13.53 11.27 -17.11
C GLU A 37 -12.81 10.42 -16.07
N LEU A 38 -11.49 10.25 -16.21
CA LEU A 38 -10.70 9.51 -15.24
C LEU A 38 -10.67 10.22 -13.88
N SER A 39 -10.63 11.56 -13.85
CA SER A 39 -10.74 12.34 -12.61
C SER A 39 -12.03 12.09 -11.85
N ALA A 40 -13.16 12.00 -12.56
CA ALA A 40 -14.45 11.75 -11.93
C ALA A 40 -14.51 10.37 -11.26
N LYS A 41 -13.89 9.35 -11.88
CA LYS A 41 -13.83 7.99 -11.31
C LYS A 41 -12.88 7.89 -10.12
N MET A 42 -11.78 8.65 -10.14
CA MET A 42 -10.72 8.59 -9.13
C MET A 42 -10.84 9.66 -8.03
N ASN A 43 -11.81 10.58 -8.10
CA ASN A 43 -11.94 11.67 -7.13
C ASN A 43 -10.60 12.44 -6.90
N ILE A 44 -9.91 12.75 -7.99
CA ILE A 44 -8.70 13.60 -8.01
C ILE A 44 -8.80 14.54 -9.22
N THR A 45 -8.08 15.66 -9.24
CA THR A 45 -8.22 16.61 -10.35
C THR A 45 -7.62 16.07 -11.65
N ALA A 46 -8.22 16.44 -12.79
CA ALA A 46 -7.66 16.11 -14.11
C ALA A 46 -6.24 16.66 -14.32
N SER A 47 -5.91 17.77 -13.65
CA SER A 47 -4.55 18.34 -13.66
C SER A 47 -3.55 17.42 -12.96
N GLN A 48 -3.92 16.88 -11.79
CA GLN A 48 -3.08 15.93 -11.06
C GLN A 48 -2.81 14.67 -11.89
N ILE A 49 -3.82 14.14 -12.57
CA ILE A 49 -3.65 12.97 -13.45
C ILE A 49 -2.63 13.25 -14.54
N ARG A 50 -2.76 14.38 -15.24
CA ARG A 50 -1.81 14.76 -16.30
C ARG A 50 -0.41 14.93 -15.73
N GLN A 51 -0.27 15.60 -14.59
CA GLN A 51 1.02 15.81 -13.95
C GLN A 51 1.68 14.49 -13.55
N ASP A 52 0.93 13.59 -12.91
CA ASP A 52 1.42 12.27 -12.49
C ASP A 52 1.96 11.49 -13.69
N LEU A 53 1.14 11.35 -14.72
CA LEU A 53 1.44 10.59 -15.92
C LEU A 53 2.64 11.19 -16.69
N ASN A 54 2.74 12.51 -16.77
CA ASN A 54 3.85 13.18 -17.43
C ASN A 54 5.22 12.95 -16.76
N ASN A 55 5.28 12.47 -15.51
CA ASN A 55 6.55 12.07 -14.89
C ASN A 55 7.18 10.84 -15.56
N PHE A 56 6.39 10.01 -16.23
CA PHE A 56 6.84 8.76 -16.85
C PHE A 56 6.77 8.78 -18.38
N GLY A 57 6.10 9.78 -18.98
CA GLY A 57 6.04 9.96 -20.42
C GLY A 57 4.77 10.65 -20.91
N GLY A 58 4.74 10.98 -22.20
CA GLY A 58 3.56 11.52 -22.86
C GLY A 58 2.59 10.41 -23.28
N PHE A 59 1.77 9.91 -22.35
CA PHE A 59 0.85 8.80 -22.65
C PHE A 59 -0.47 9.22 -23.34
N GLY A 60 -0.73 10.52 -23.44
CA GLY A 60 -2.00 11.05 -23.94
C GLY A 60 -1.81 12.03 -25.08
N GLN A 61 -2.88 12.22 -25.85
CA GLN A 61 -2.93 13.20 -26.94
C GLN A 61 -3.95 14.29 -26.60
N GLN A 62 -3.55 15.56 -26.78
CA GLN A 62 -4.43 16.70 -26.53
C GLN A 62 -5.70 16.60 -27.38
N GLY A 63 -6.86 16.80 -26.75
CA GLY A 63 -8.18 16.66 -27.40
C GLY A 63 -8.66 15.22 -27.62
N TYR A 64 -7.78 14.22 -27.47
CA TYR A 64 -8.09 12.81 -27.74
C TYR A 64 -8.08 11.92 -26.49
N GLY A 65 -7.39 12.33 -25.43
CA GLY A 65 -7.25 11.55 -24.18
C GLY A 65 -6.22 10.44 -24.28
N TYR A 66 -6.38 9.42 -23.46
CA TYR A 66 -5.49 8.26 -23.34
C TYR A 66 -6.10 7.05 -24.03
N ASN A 67 -5.29 6.27 -24.73
CA ASN A 67 -5.65 4.91 -25.09
C ASN A 67 -5.55 4.06 -23.82
N VAL A 68 -6.64 3.38 -23.45
CA VAL A 68 -6.75 2.68 -22.15
C VAL A 68 -5.79 1.49 -22.09
N GLU A 69 -5.73 0.67 -23.13
CA GLU A 69 -4.86 -0.52 -23.18
C GLU A 69 -3.38 -0.15 -23.15
N TYR A 70 -2.99 0.84 -23.95
CA TYR A 70 -1.63 1.36 -23.97
C TYR A 70 -1.24 1.90 -22.59
N LEU A 71 -2.06 2.78 -22.01
CA LEU A 71 -1.76 3.36 -20.70
C LEU A 71 -1.73 2.29 -19.60
N TYR A 72 -2.66 1.34 -19.61
CA TYR A 72 -2.67 0.21 -18.68
C TYR A 72 -1.35 -0.58 -18.73
N ASN A 73 -0.88 -0.91 -19.94
CA ASN A 73 0.35 -1.67 -20.13
C ASN A 73 1.60 -0.87 -19.73
N GLU A 74 1.63 0.44 -19.97
CA GLU A 74 2.73 1.29 -19.50
C GLU A 74 2.76 1.40 -17.98
N ILE A 75 1.60 1.61 -17.33
CA ILE A 75 1.53 1.60 -15.86
C ILE A 75 1.92 0.22 -15.29
N LYS A 76 1.52 -0.88 -15.95
CA LYS A 76 1.91 -2.25 -15.58
C LYS A 76 3.43 -2.41 -15.54
N LYS A 77 4.13 -1.93 -16.58
CA LYS A 77 5.60 -1.98 -16.68
C LYS A 77 6.26 -1.10 -15.63
N ILE A 78 5.76 0.12 -15.41
CA ILE A 78 6.29 1.04 -14.39
C ILE A 78 6.20 0.40 -12.98
N LEU A 79 5.10 -0.30 -12.70
CA LEU A 79 4.90 -1.03 -11.44
C LEU A 79 5.69 -2.36 -11.36
N GLY A 80 6.37 -2.78 -12.42
CA GLY A 80 7.12 -4.05 -12.46
C GLY A 80 6.24 -5.30 -12.51
N LEU A 81 4.96 -5.18 -12.89
CA LEU A 81 4.00 -6.30 -12.88
C LEU A 81 4.09 -7.20 -14.12
N ASP A 82 5.20 -7.13 -14.86
CA ASP A 82 5.59 -8.00 -15.97
C ASP A 82 6.52 -9.14 -15.53
N LYS A 83 6.85 -9.21 -14.24
CA LYS A 83 7.74 -10.22 -13.63
C LYS A 83 7.01 -11.04 -12.58
N PHE A 84 7.66 -12.13 -12.18
CA PHE A 84 7.25 -12.89 -10.99
C PHE A 84 8.07 -12.45 -9.79
N TYR A 85 7.41 -12.33 -8.64
CA TYR A 85 8.03 -12.06 -7.35
C TYR A 85 7.75 -13.21 -6.41
N ASN A 86 8.80 -13.86 -5.93
CA ASN A 86 8.72 -14.92 -4.95
C ASN A 86 8.59 -14.29 -3.55
N MET A 87 7.55 -14.70 -2.84
CA MET A 87 7.20 -14.17 -1.54
C MET A 87 7.23 -15.26 -0.48
N ILE A 88 7.51 -14.87 0.76
CA ILE A 88 7.25 -15.70 1.94
C ILE A 88 6.36 -14.95 2.91
N VAL A 89 5.61 -15.70 3.73
CA VAL A 89 4.84 -15.14 4.85
C VAL A 89 5.51 -15.58 6.15
N VAL A 90 5.79 -14.64 7.04
CA VAL A 90 6.33 -14.94 8.38
C VAL A 90 5.24 -14.63 9.41
N GLY A 91 4.73 -15.69 10.03
CA GLY A 91 3.52 -15.71 10.86
C GLY A 91 2.34 -16.34 10.13
N GLY A 92 2.07 -17.63 10.36
CA GLY A 92 0.93 -18.39 9.86
C GLY A 92 -0.36 -18.19 10.66
N GLY A 93 -0.51 -17.08 11.38
CA GLY A 93 -1.75 -16.72 12.08
C GLY A 93 -2.86 -16.28 11.13
N ASN A 94 -3.94 -15.69 11.67
CA ASN A 94 -5.13 -15.34 10.88
C ASN A 94 -4.82 -14.43 9.67
N ILE A 95 -4.02 -13.37 9.85
CA ILE A 95 -3.66 -12.45 8.77
C ILE A 95 -2.79 -13.16 7.73
N GLY A 96 -1.77 -13.90 8.17
CA GLY A 96 -0.91 -14.68 7.28
C GLY A 96 -1.70 -15.67 6.44
N GLN A 97 -2.59 -16.45 7.05
CA GLN A 97 -3.47 -17.38 6.35
C GLN A 97 -4.40 -16.67 5.36
N ALA A 98 -4.98 -15.52 5.74
CA ALA A 98 -5.84 -14.75 4.85
C ALA A 98 -5.08 -14.28 3.59
N LEU A 99 -3.83 -13.84 3.75
CA LEU A 99 -2.97 -13.42 2.64
C LEU A 99 -2.59 -14.58 1.72
N VAL A 100 -2.29 -15.77 2.27
CA VAL A 100 -2.02 -16.97 1.46
C VAL A 100 -3.25 -17.41 0.65
N ASN A 101 -4.43 -17.27 1.25
CA ASN A 101 -5.69 -17.60 0.58
C ASN A 101 -6.12 -16.59 -0.49
N TYR A 102 -5.44 -15.43 -0.61
CA TYR A 102 -5.79 -14.40 -1.57
C TYR A 102 -5.30 -14.72 -2.99
N THR A 103 -6.21 -15.28 -3.81
CA THR A 103 -5.91 -15.81 -5.16
C THR A 103 -5.45 -14.77 -6.19
N ASN A 104 -5.75 -13.49 -5.98
CA ASN A 104 -5.39 -12.44 -6.94
C ASN A 104 -3.90 -12.09 -6.95
N PHE A 105 -3.11 -12.58 -5.99
CA PHE A 105 -1.65 -12.42 -6.00
C PHE A 105 -1.01 -13.15 -7.17
N GLU A 106 -1.34 -14.43 -7.37
CA GLU A 106 -0.77 -15.25 -8.45
C GLU A 106 -1.08 -14.66 -9.83
N LYS A 107 -2.30 -14.13 -10.01
CA LYS A 107 -2.72 -13.44 -11.24
C LYS A 107 -1.89 -12.18 -11.57
N ARG A 108 -1.18 -11.62 -10.58
CA ARG A 108 -0.34 -10.43 -10.71
C ARG A 108 1.16 -10.74 -10.63
N GLY A 109 1.54 -12.02 -10.72
CA GLY A 109 2.94 -12.46 -10.66
C GLY A 109 3.49 -12.61 -9.24
N PHE A 110 2.67 -12.47 -8.20
CA PHE A 110 3.10 -12.62 -6.81
C PHE A 110 2.89 -14.07 -6.36
N VAL A 111 3.98 -14.77 -6.07
CA VAL A 111 3.97 -16.21 -5.78
C VAL A 111 4.45 -16.46 -4.36
N ILE A 112 3.54 -16.87 -3.48
CA ILE A 112 3.89 -17.25 -2.11
C ILE A 112 4.50 -18.66 -2.13
N LYS A 113 5.78 -18.76 -1.78
CA LYS A 113 6.56 -20.01 -1.81
C LYS A 113 6.49 -20.79 -0.51
N ALA A 114 6.39 -20.10 0.62
CA ALA A 114 6.40 -20.72 1.94
C ALA A 114 5.75 -19.81 2.99
N VAL A 115 5.26 -20.43 4.05
CA VAL A 115 4.89 -19.78 5.31
C VAL A 115 5.85 -20.26 6.40
N PHE A 116 6.29 -19.37 7.28
CA PHE A 116 7.14 -19.70 8.43
C PHE A 116 6.41 -19.36 9.74
N ASP A 117 6.44 -20.28 10.70
CA ASP A 117 5.85 -20.08 12.03
C ASP A 117 6.66 -20.81 13.12
N VAL A 118 6.51 -20.37 14.37
CA VAL A 118 7.09 -21.01 15.56
C VAL A 118 6.13 -22.00 16.21
N ASN A 119 4.84 -21.94 15.85
CA ASN A 119 3.81 -22.79 16.42
C ASN A 119 3.90 -24.20 15.82
N PRO A 120 4.30 -25.22 16.59
CA PRO A 120 4.46 -26.58 16.08
C PRO A 120 3.16 -27.21 15.59
N ARG A 121 2.00 -26.63 15.94
CA ARG A 121 0.70 -27.08 15.41
C ARG A 121 0.48 -26.66 13.97
N LEU A 122 1.13 -25.59 13.51
CA LEU A 122 1.04 -25.10 12.14
C LEU A 122 2.15 -25.69 11.25
N VAL A 123 3.35 -25.90 11.81
CA VAL A 123 4.49 -26.47 11.10
C VAL A 123 4.13 -27.85 10.52
N GLY A 124 4.44 -28.05 9.23
CA GLY A 124 4.12 -29.26 8.47
C GLY A 124 2.72 -29.25 7.83
N MET A 125 1.86 -28.28 8.15
CA MET A 125 0.60 -28.09 7.45
C MET A 125 0.80 -27.43 6.08
N THR A 126 -0.26 -27.44 5.26
CA THR A 126 -0.34 -26.67 4.03
C THR A 126 -1.53 -25.72 4.06
N ILE A 127 -1.34 -24.48 3.61
CA ILE A 127 -2.40 -23.51 3.40
C ILE A 127 -2.52 -23.31 1.89
N ARG A 128 -3.62 -23.77 1.28
CA ARG A 128 -3.85 -23.70 -0.18
C ARG A 128 -2.66 -24.24 -1.00
N GLY A 129 -2.07 -25.34 -0.54
CA GLY A 129 -0.91 -25.98 -1.20
C GLY A 129 0.45 -25.34 -0.88
N VAL A 130 0.50 -24.21 -0.15
CA VAL A 130 1.75 -23.62 0.34
C VAL A 130 2.12 -24.25 1.68
N GLY A 131 3.32 -24.82 1.78
CA GLY A 131 3.82 -25.44 3.01
C GLY A 131 4.12 -24.44 4.13
N VAL A 132 3.82 -24.84 5.36
CA VAL A 132 4.21 -24.14 6.58
C VAL A 132 5.45 -24.82 7.17
N TYR A 133 6.53 -24.07 7.30
CA TYR A 133 7.83 -24.54 7.77
C TYR A 133 8.17 -23.93 9.14
N ASP A 134 9.05 -24.62 9.85
CA ASP A 134 9.63 -24.08 11.08
C ASP A 134 10.50 -22.86 10.75
N VAL A 135 10.43 -21.82 11.59
CA VAL A 135 11.21 -20.59 11.42
C VAL A 135 12.73 -20.84 11.37
N ASP A 136 13.21 -21.92 11.98
CA ASP A 136 14.63 -22.27 11.97
C ASP A 136 15.13 -22.65 10.56
N GLN A 137 14.22 -23.07 9.66
CA GLN A 137 14.53 -23.38 8.26
C GLN A 137 14.53 -22.13 7.36
N MET A 138 14.11 -20.97 7.89
CA MET A 138 13.82 -19.78 7.10
C MET A 138 15.06 -19.19 6.44
N GLU A 139 16.21 -19.19 7.13
CA GLU A 139 17.46 -18.65 6.59
C GLU A 139 17.90 -19.40 5.34
N ASP A 140 17.99 -20.72 5.44
CA ASP A 140 18.38 -21.58 4.33
C ASP A 140 17.38 -21.51 3.20
N PHE A 141 16.08 -21.45 3.52
CA PHE A 141 15.05 -21.32 2.49
C PHE A 141 15.19 -20.00 1.72
N VAL A 142 15.35 -18.87 2.41
CA VAL A 142 15.47 -17.55 1.78
C VAL A 142 16.68 -17.49 0.85
N LYS A 143 17.83 -18.00 1.31
CA LYS A 143 19.08 -17.99 0.54
C LYS A 143 19.04 -18.89 -0.70
N ASN A 144 18.29 -20.00 -0.66
CA ASN A 144 18.28 -21.00 -1.72
C ASN A 144 17.12 -20.89 -2.71
N ASN A 145 16.09 -20.08 -2.43
CA ASN A 145 14.85 -20.04 -3.23
C ASN A 145 14.56 -18.68 -3.90
N ASN A 146 15.53 -17.76 -3.93
CA ASN A 146 15.41 -16.43 -4.55
C ASN A 146 14.14 -15.68 -4.10
N ILE A 147 14.05 -15.38 -2.81
CA ILE A 147 12.90 -14.68 -2.23
C ILE A 147 13.07 -13.17 -2.36
N ASP A 148 12.10 -12.52 -3.02
CA ASP A 148 12.11 -11.08 -3.27
C ASP A 148 11.51 -10.30 -2.10
N VAL A 149 10.39 -10.81 -1.54
CA VAL A 149 9.58 -10.11 -0.55
C VAL A 149 9.22 -11.01 0.63
N ALA A 150 9.37 -10.51 1.86
CA ALA A 150 8.77 -11.12 3.05
C ALA A 150 7.55 -10.32 3.51
N ILE A 151 6.45 -11.03 3.76
CA ILE A 151 5.26 -10.47 4.40
C ILE A 151 5.34 -10.77 5.89
N LEU A 152 5.38 -9.73 6.73
CA LEU A 152 5.48 -9.88 8.18
C LEU A 152 4.13 -9.67 8.83
N THR A 153 3.60 -10.72 9.45
CA THR A 153 2.33 -10.69 10.20
C THR A 153 2.59 -11.10 11.64
N LEU A 154 3.59 -10.48 12.26
CA LEU A 154 4.13 -10.85 13.55
C LEU A 154 3.76 -9.83 14.64
N PRO A 155 3.76 -10.24 15.92
CA PRO A 155 3.76 -9.28 17.03
C PRO A 155 4.99 -8.35 16.98
N ARG A 156 4.83 -7.13 17.50
CA ARG A 156 5.88 -6.09 17.56
C ARG A 156 7.22 -6.59 18.13
N SER A 157 7.18 -7.43 19.16
CA SER A 157 8.38 -7.95 19.84
C SER A 157 9.28 -8.80 18.93
N GLN A 158 8.73 -9.38 17.86
CA GLN A 158 9.46 -10.28 16.96
C GLN A 158 9.82 -9.62 15.63
N ALA A 159 8.95 -8.73 15.13
CA ALA A 159 9.05 -8.14 13.79
C ALA A 159 10.41 -7.47 13.52
N VAL A 160 10.95 -6.70 14.47
CA VAL A 160 12.23 -5.99 14.29
C VAL A 160 13.41 -6.95 14.08
N LYS A 161 13.50 -8.02 14.89
CA LYS A 161 14.59 -9.00 14.79
C LYS A 161 14.50 -9.77 13.48
N VAL A 162 13.29 -10.21 13.12
CA VAL A 162 13.03 -10.96 11.89
C VAL A 162 13.34 -10.11 10.66
N ALA A 163 12.91 -8.85 10.62
CA ALA A 163 13.19 -7.92 9.53
C ALA A 163 14.69 -7.72 9.29
N LYS A 164 15.48 -7.54 10.36
CA LYS A 164 16.94 -7.41 10.26
C LYS A 164 17.61 -8.68 9.73
N ASN A 165 17.12 -9.85 10.12
CA ASN A 165 17.64 -11.12 9.62
C ASN A 165 17.32 -11.31 8.13
N LEU A 166 16.08 -11.06 7.73
CA LEU A 166 15.65 -11.15 6.33
C LEU A 166 16.46 -10.22 5.41
N ALA A 167 16.74 -8.99 5.88
CA ALA A 167 17.62 -8.07 5.17
C ALA A 167 19.02 -8.66 4.97
N LYS A 168 19.63 -9.22 6.02
CA LYS A 168 20.95 -9.89 5.93
C LYS A 168 20.94 -11.11 5.01
N TRP A 169 19.81 -11.79 4.87
CA TRP A 169 19.66 -12.96 4.00
C TRP A 169 19.36 -12.59 2.55
N GLY A 170 19.21 -11.30 2.23
CA GLY A 170 19.16 -10.78 0.86
C GLY A 170 17.77 -10.43 0.33
N ILE A 171 16.72 -10.45 1.17
CA ILE A 171 15.39 -9.98 0.78
C ILE A 171 15.44 -8.50 0.39
N LYS A 172 14.67 -8.11 -0.64
CA LYS A 172 14.63 -6.72 -1.15
C LYS A 172 13.42 -5.93 -0.71
N GLY A 173 12.32 -6.60 -0.37
CA GLY A 173 11.09 -5.97 0.10
C GLY A 173 10.57 -6.59 1.39
N ILE A 174 10.07 -5.76 2.29
CA ILE A 174 9.30 -6.19 3.45
C ILE A 174 7.93 -5.53 3.39
N TRP A 175 6.88 -6.34 3.34
CA TRP A 175 5.51 -5.87 3.47
C TRP A 175 5.03 -6.13 4.90
N ASN A 176 4.98 -5.09 5.70
CA ASN A 176 4.89 -5.18 7.15
C ASN A 176 3.47 -4.89 7.65
N PHE A 177 2.80 -5.91 8.17
CA PHE A 177 1.52 -5.79 8.90
C PHE A 177 1.71 -5.72 10.41
N SER A 178 2.96 -5.75 10.89
CA SER A 178 3.25 -5.61 12.31
C SER A 178 3.04 -4.14 12.70
N HIS A 179 2.37 -3.89 13.83
CA HIS A 179 2.16 -2.54 14.39
C HIS A 179 3.45 -1.93 14.96
N VAL A 180 4.49 -1.82 14.13
CA VAL A 180 5.79 -1.21 14.43
C VAL A 180 6.46 -0.79 13.14
N ASP A 181 7.01 0.42 13.11
CA ASP A 181 7.83 0.87 11.99
C ASP A 181 9.20 0.19 12.06
N LEU A 182 9.57 -0.46 10.95
CA LEU A 182 10.81 -1.21 10.87
C LEU A 182 11.93 -0.33 10.31
N GLN A 183 13.04 -0.30 11.03
CA GLN A 183 14.29 0.28 10.55
C GLN A 183 15.23 -0.86 10.15
N VAL A 184 15.43 -1.01 8.84
CA VAL A 184 16.34 -1.99 8.20
C VAL A 184 17.38 -1.23 7.36
N SER A 185 18.34 -1.96 6.79
CA SER A 185 19.38 -1.37 5.93
C SER A 185 18.79 -0.68 4.69
N GLU A 186 19.54 0.27 4.12
CA GLU A 186 19.09 1.09 2.99
C GLU A 186 18.81 0.30 1.70
N ASP A 187 19.28 -0.95 1.61
CA ASP A 187 19.09 -1.83 0.45
C ASP A 187 17.79 -2.64 0.49
N VAL A 188 16.95 -2.44 1.52
CA VAL A 188 15.65 -3.12 1.69
C VAL A 188 14.53 -2.09 1.79
N VAL A 189 13.53 -2.23 0.93
CA VAL A 189 12.33 -1.38 0.94
C VAL A 189 11.32 -1.95 1.93
N VAL A 190 10.77 -1.11 2.80
CA VAL A 190 9.70 -1.49 3.74
C VAL A 190 8.43 -0.73 3.42
N GLU A 191 7.34 -1.45 3.21
CA GLU A 191 5.99 -0.90 3.09
C GLU A 191 5.15 -1.34 4.30
N ASN A 192 4.71 -0.37 5.11
CA ASN A 192 3.92 -0.63 6.31
C ASN A 192 2.42 -0.61 6.02
N VAL A 193 1.69 -1.57 6.58
CA VAL A 193 0.23 -1.65 6.53
C VAL A 193 -0.32 -1.49 7.94
N HIS A 194 -0.75 -0.27 8.26
CA HIS A 194 -1.33 0.07 9.55
C HIS A 194 -2.87 0.07 9.46
N LEU A 195 -3.48 -1.12 9.60
CA LEU A 195 -4.93 -1.28 9.53
C LEU A 195 -5.66 -0.43 10.58
N THR A 196 -5.12 -0.36 11.80
CA THR A 196 -5.68 0.44 12.89
C THR A 196 -5.64 1.93 12.57
N ASP A 197 -4.54 2.44 12.02
CA ASP A 197 -4.41 3.85 11.64
C ASP A 197 -5.40 4.22 10.54
N SER A 198 -5.62 3.31 9.57
CA SER A 198 -6.64 3.49 8.55
C SER A 198 -8.05 3.56 9.15
N LEU A 199 -8.34 2.74 10.17
CA LEU A 199 -9.63 2.77 10.86
C LEU A 199 -9.79 4.07 11.68
N MET A 200 -8.77 4.47 12.43
CA MET A 200 -8.77 5.72 13.20
C MET A 200 -8.97 6.94 12.29
N THR A 201 -8.34 6.94 11.11
CA THR A 201 -8.54 7.98 10.09
C THR A 201 -9.98 8.02 9.57
N LEU A 202 -10.62 6.87 9.39
CA LEU A 202 -12.04 6.80 9.03
C LEU A 202 -12.91 7.37 10.14
N LEU A 203 -12.65 6.98 11.40
CA LEU A 203 -13.41 7.48 12.55
C LEU A 203 -13.28 9.01 12.71
N TYR A 204 -12.09 9.56 12.49
CA TYR A 204 -11.89 11.01 12.45
C TYR A 204 -12.80 11.68 11.42
N LYS A 205 -12.83 11.18 10.18
CA LYS A 205 -13.68 11.74 9.10
C LYS A 205 -15.17 11.65 9.43
N ILE A 206 -15.60 10.55 10.05
CA ILE A 206 -16.99 10.39 10.52
C ILE A 206 -17.31 11.45 11.57
N ASN A 207 -16.40 11.70 12.52
CA ASN A 207 -16.60 12.71 13.55
C ASN A 207 -16.66 14.13 12.97
N GLU A 208 -15.79 14.48 12.00
CA GLU A 208 -15.86 15.77 11.32
C GLU A 208 -17.22 16.01 10.65
N MET A 209 -17.75 14.99 9.96
CA MET A 209 -19.08 15.09 9.33
C MET A 209 -20.18 15.42 10.35
N TYR A 210 -20.16 14.81 11.53
CA TYR A 210 -21.15 15.08 12.57
C TYR A 210 -20.95 16.43 13.26
N SER A 211 -19.69 16.89 13.41
CA SER A 211 -19.41 18.23 13.94
C SER A 211 -19.98 19.30 13.01
N GLU A 212 -19.74 19.19 11.70
CA GLU A 212 -20.29 20.12 10.70
C GLU A 212 -21.83 20.15 10.70
N GLU A 213 -22.49 18.99 10.79
CA GLU A 213 -23.96 18.90 10.89
C GLU A 213 -24.50 19.52 12.18
N SER A 214 -23.79 19.34 13.31
CA SER A 214 -24.18 19.94 14.59
C SER A 214 -24.03 21.46 14.59
N ASP A 215 -23.00 21.98 13.91
CA ASP A 215 -22.74 23.40 13.78
C ASP A 215 -23.74 24.05 12.80
N LEU A 216 -24.08 23.36 11.70
CA LEU A 216 -25.16 23.74 10.79
C LEU A 216 -26.52 23.76 11.51
N HIS A 217 -26.80 22.80 12.39
CA HIS A 217 -28.03 22.78 13.18
C HIS A 217 -28.09 23.92 14.20
N GLN A 218 -26.96 24.24 14.85
CA GLN A 218 -26.84 25.38 15.77
C GLN A 218 -26.99 26.72 15.03
N LEU A 219 -26.39 26.86 13.85
CA LEU A 219 -26.56 28.02 12.96
C LEU A 219 -28.04 28.21 12.54
N HIS A 220 -28.73 27.13 12.17
CA HIS A 220 -30.16 27.18 11.82
C HIS A 220 -31.05 27.56 13.00
N GLN A 221 -30.65 27.26 14.24
CA GLN A 221 -31.37 27.67 15.45
C GLN A 221 -30.91 29.01 16.05
N GLY A 222 -29.98 29.72 15.38
CA GLY A 222 -29.43 30.99 15.88
C GLY A 222 -28.61 30.85 17.17
N LEU A 223 -28.15 29.64 17.49
CA LEU A 223 -27.28 29.38 18.63
C LEU A 223 -25.80 29.57 18.21
N PRO A 224 -24.96 30.21 19.04
CA PRO A 224 -23.56 30.41 18.73
C PRO A 224 -22.81 29.07 18.66
N VAL A 225 -22.07 28.86 17.57
CA VAL A 225 -21.18 27.70 17.40
C VAL A 225 -20.04 27.78 18.43
N ARG A 226 -19.68 26.67 19.05
CA ARG A 226 -18.58 26.66 20.04
C ARG A 226 -17.27 27.09 19.37
N PRO A 227 -16.48 28.01 19.97
CA PRO A 227 -15.16 28.30 19.47
C PRO A 227 -14.28 27.06 19.64
N VAL A 228 -13.58 26.67 18.58
CA VAL A 228 -12.43 25.76 18.68
C VAL A 228 -11.46 26.38 19.68
N MET A 229 -11.09 25.66 20.74
CA MET A 229 -10.14 26.15 21.73
C MET A 229 -8.81 26.43 21.02
N GLN A 230 -8.44 27.70 20.91
CA GLN A 230 -7.05 28.08 20.68
C GLN A 230 -6.30 27.85 21.98
N ASP A 231 -5.31 26.96 21.96
CA ASP A 231 -4.38 26.79 23.07
C ASP A 231 -3.78 28.15 23.44
N THR A 232 -4.13 28.62 24.63
CA THR A 232 -3.51 29.76 25.29
C THR A 232 -2.15 29.34 25.81
N GLU A 233 -1.08 29.72 25.11
CA GLU A 233 0.24 29.87 25.71
C GLU A 233 0.77 31.26 25.38
N GLU A 234 0.50 32.22 26.25
CA GLU A 234 1.36 33.38 26.49
C GLU A 234 0.79 34.12 27.72
N GLU A 235 1.41 33.89 28.88
CA GLU A 235 1.60 34.89 29.97
C GLU A 235 2.15 34.20 31.22
N GLN A 236 3.46 33.91 31.23
CA GLN A 236 4.26 33.98 32.46
C GLN A 236 5.66 34.47 32.11
N GLN A 237 5.84 35.79 32.10
CA GLN A 237 7.10 36.44 32.44
C GLN A 237 6.84 37.91 32.77
N ASN A 238 6.62 38.16 34.06
CA ASN A 238 6.88 39.44 34.72
C ASN A 238 7.53 39.11 36.06
N GLU A 239 8.86 39.16 36.08
CA GLU A 239 9.80 39.60 37.14
C GLU A 239 11.21 39.04 36.92
#